data_AF-A0A2N7VLT3-F1
#
_entry.id   AF-A0A2N7VLT3-F1
#
_cell.length_a   1.000
_cell.length_b   1.000
_cell.length_c   1.000
_cell.angle_alpha   90.00
_cell.angle_beta   90.00
_cell.angle_gamma   90.00
#
_symmetry.space_group_name_H-M   'P 1'
#
loop_
_entity.id
_entity.type
_entity.pdbx_description
1 polymer ?
#
loop_
_entity_poly.entity_id
_entity_poly.type
_entity_poly.pdbx_seq_one_letter_code
_entity_poly.pdbx_strand_id
1 'polypeptide(L)'
;MRIDWWTLAFQTVNVLVLVWLLSRFLFKPVSKIMAQRQQAAAALMQDAAAAREAAERERKQAAEQTAALDAVRLQRLGEITSEAEQLRASQAAAARTEADAMRASAADEIERMREKAARENAARATEFAVEIASRLLSRLPSSALVEGFVGPLADAVSALPDDVRRQLGGQSDPLHLMIPRPLRDDEFAQCRAALADAIGRETQWQPEVDPGLIAGLELVAPHVVVRNSFRHDLETLKAELLSHDHD
;
A
#
# COMPACT_ATOMS: atom_id res chain seq x y z
N MET A 1 -44.51 134.04 44.17
CA MET A 1 -43.83 132.88 43.56
C MET A 1 -44.70 132.38 42.41
N ARG A 2 -44.39 132.79 41.17
CA ARG A 2 -45.12 132.33 39.99
C ARG A 2 -44.49 131.00 39.59
N ILE A 3 -45.24 129.92 39.65
CA ILE A 3 -44.82 128.66 39.03
C ILE A 3 -44.97 128.91 37.54
N ASP A 4 -43.85 129.05 36.85
CA ASP A 4 -43.80 129.17 35.40
C ASP A 4 -44.15 127.79 34.81
N TRP A 5 -45.46 127.51 34.70
CA TRP A 5 -46.04 126.31 34.10
C TRP A 5 -45.50 126.05 32.68
N TRP A 6 -45.08 127.12 32.00
CA TRP A 6 -44.41 127.05 30.71
C TRP A 6 -43.00 126.44 30.80
N THR A 7 -42.18 126.83 31.78
CA THR A 7 -40.88 126.18 32.01
C THR A 7 -41.02 124.73 32.49
N LEU A 8 -42.06 124.41 33.25
CA LEU A 8 -42.33 123.03 33.68
C LEU A 8 -42.71 122.12 32.48
N ALA A 9 -43.54 122.63 31.57
CA ALA A 9 -43.89 121.93 30.33
C ALA A 9 -42.66 121.73 29.43
N PHE A 10 -41.83 122.77 29.24
CA PHE A 10 -40.59 122.65 28.47
C PHE A 10 -39.57 121.71 29.11
N GLN A 11 -39.42 121.71 30.44
CA GLN A 11 -38.57 120.75 31.15
C GLN A 11 -39.10 119.32 31.01
N THR A 12 -40.41 119.12 31.08
CA THR A 12 -41.03 117.80 30.93
C THR A 12 -40.84 117.26 29.51
N VAL A 13 -41.04 118.10 28.49
CA VAL A 13 -40.75 117.74 27.10
C VAL A 13 -39.27 117.43 26.90
N ASN A 14 -38.37 118.22 27.50
CA ASN A 14 -36.92 117.98 27.41
C ASN A 14 -36.53 116.63 28.05
N VAL A 15 -37.06 116.31 29.23
CA VAL A 15 -36.88 115.00 29.87
C VAL A 15 -37.49 113.87 29.03
N LEU A 16 -38.68 114.06 28.44
CA LEU A 16 -39.29 113.05 27.58
C LEU A 16 -38.45 112.77 26.32
N VAL A 17 -37.95 113.82 25.68
CA VAL A 17 -37.05 113.70 24.51
C VAL A 17 -35.75 113.03 24.92
N LEU A 18 -35.19 113.37 26.08
CA LEU A 18 -33.98 112.75 26.61
C LEU A 18 -34.17 111.26 26.94
N VAL A 19 -35.28 110.91 27.59
CA VAL A 19 -35.64 109.51 27.89
C VAL A 19 -35.91 108.72 26.61
N TRP A 20 -36.57 109.32 25.63
CA TRP A 20 -36.78 108.72 24.31
C TRP A 20 -35.46 108.48 23.57
N LEU A 21 -34.55 109.47 23.59
CA LEU A 21 -33.22 109.37 23.00
C LEU A 21 -32.41 108.29 23.72
N LEU A 22 -32.36 108.28 25.04
CA LEU A 22 -31.66 107.26 25.83
C LEU A 22 -32.24 105.85 25.64
N SER A 23 -33.56 105.72 25.60
CA SER A 23 -34.25 104.45 25.33
C SER A 23 -33.89 103.90 23.95
N ARG A 24 -33.87 104.77 22.93
CA ARG A 24 -33.61 104.41 21.54
C ARG A 24 -32.12 104.18 21.26
N PHE A 25 -31.24 105.00 21.83
CA PHE A 25 -29.80 105.05 21.52
C PHE A 25 -28.92 104.25 22.49
N LEU A 26 -29.33 104.04 23.75
CA LEU A 26 -28.56 103.24 24.72
C LEU A 26 -29.21 101.90 25.02
N PHE A 27 -30.50 101.88 25.37
CA PHE A 27 -31.16 100.67 25.87
C PHE A 27 -31.31 99.57 24.81
N LYS A 28 -31.74 99.94 23.59
CA LYS A 28 -31.86 98.99 22.47
C LYS A 28 -30.52 98.36 22.04
N PRO A 29 -29.42 99.11 21.83
CA PRO A 29 -28.15 98.49 21.48
C PRO A 29 -27.53 97.70 22.64
N VAL A 30 -27.64 98.16 23.89
CA VAL A 30 -27.12 97.42 25.06
C VAL A 30 -27.88 96.11 25.28
N SER A 31 -29.21 96.10 25.16
CA SER A 31 -30.00 94.86 25.27
C SER A 31 -29.70 93.89 24.12
N LYS A 32 -29.46 94.39 22.90
CA LYS A 32 -29.05 93.57 21.76
C LYS A 32 -27.68 92.92 21.97
N ILE A 33 -26.72 93.63 22.56
CA ILE A 33 -25.39 93.07 22.89
C ILE A 33 -25.50 92.01 23.99
N MET A 34 -26.29 92.27 25.05
CA MET A 34 -26.52 91.27 26.10
C MET A 34 -27.24 90.02 25.56
N ALA A 35 -28.26 90.20 24.73
CA ALA A 35 -28.95 89.10 24.07
C ALA A 35 -28.00 88.31 23.15
N GLN A 36 -27.15 88.98 22.37
CA GLN A 36 -26.14 88.32 21.54
C GLN A 36 -25.12 87.53 22.37
N ARG A 37 -24.62 88.08 23.49
CA ARG A 37 -23.71 87.35 24.38
C ARG A 37 -24.38 86.16 25.05
N GLN A 38 -25.63 86.31 25.48
CA GLN A 38 -26.41 85.24 26.08
C GLN A 38 -26.70 84.12 25.07
N GLN A 39 -27.02 84.49 23.82
CA GLN A 39 -27.26 83.55 22.73
C GLN A 39 -25.96 82.84 22.29
N ALA A 40 -24.83 83.55 22.24
CA ALA A 40 -23.52 82.95 21.96
C ALA A 40 -23.08 81.99 23.08
N ALA A 41 -23.31 82.33 24.35
CA ALA A 41 -23.03 81.45 25.48
C ALA A 41 -23.94 80.21 25.46
N ALA A 42 -25.22 80.37 25.15
CA ALA A 42 -26.16 79.26 25.01
C ALA A 42 -25.79 78.34 23.83
N ALA A 43 -25.38 78.90 22.69
CA ALA A 43 -24.88 78.14 21.54
C ALA A 43 -23.61 77.35 21.90
N LEU A 44 -22.63 77.97 22.57
CA LEU A 44 -21.42 77.29 23.06
C LEU A 44 -21.74 76.13 24.01
N MET A 45 -22.71 76.31 24.92
CA MET A 45 -23.14 75.23 25.82
C MET A 45 -23.85 74.10 25.06
N GLN A 46 -24.68 74.42 24.06
CA GLN A 46 -25.32 73.42 23.21
C GLN A 46 -24.31 72.66 22.35
N ASP A 47 -23.36 73.35 21.72
CA ASP A 47 -22.31 72.72 20.92
C ASP A 47 -21.42 71.81 21.78
N ALA A 48 -21.06 72.26 22.99
CA ALA A 48 -20.29 71.45 23.93
C ALA A 48 -21.07 70.21 24.40
N ALA A 49 -22.39 70.34 24.64
CA ALA A 49 -23.25 69.22 25.00
C ALA A 49 -23.40 68.23 23.83
N ALA A 50 -23.64 68.73 22.61
CA ALA A 50 -23.74 67.91 21.41
C ALA A 50 -22.43 67.18 21.09
N ALA A 51 -21.27 67.84 21.26
CA ALA A 51 -19.96 67.24 21.08
C ALA A 51 -19.69 66.13 22.12
N ARG A 52 -20.08 66.34 23.39
CA ARG A 52 -19.99 65.30 24.43
C ARG A 52 -20.88 64.11 24.11
N GLU A 53 -22.12 64.34 23.72
CA GLU A 53 -23.05 63.27 23.35
C GLU A 53 -22.59 62.50 22.10
N ALA A 54 -22.00 63.18 21.12
CA ALA A 54 -21.39 62.55 19.96
C ALA A 54 -20.19 61.67 20.37
N ALA A 55 -19.29 62.19 21.20
CA ALA A 55 -18.13 61.45 21.70
C ALA A 55 -18.54 60.23 22.55
N GLU A 56 -19.58 60.35 23.40
CA GLU A 56 -20.11 59.22 24.17
C GLU A 56 -20.75 58.16 23.27
N ARG A 57 -21.48 58.57 22.23
CA ARG A 57 -22.05 57.65 21.23
C ARG A 57 -20.96 56.90 20.46
N GLU A 58 -19.95 57.62 19.99
CA GLU A 58 -18.81 57.02 19.27
C GLU A 58 -18.04 56.05 20.18
N ARG A 59 -17.83 56.41 21.45
CA ARG A 59 -17.19 55.54 22.43
C ARG A 59 -17.99 54.26 22.70
N LYS A 60 -19.33 54.36 22.80
CA LYS A 60 -20.21 53.18 22.93
C LYS A 60 -20.15 52.30 21.69
N GLN A 61 -20.23 52.89 20.49
CA GLN A 61 -20.12 52.14 19.23
C GLN A 61 -18.77 51.43 19.10
N ALA A 62 -17.66 52.10 19.45
CA ALA A 62 -16.34 51.50 19.43
C ALA A 62 -16.23 50.32 20.42
N ALA A 63 -16.81 50.45 21.61
CA ALA A 63 -16.85 49.37 22.61
C ALA A 63 -17.67 48.17 22.11
N GLU A 64 -18.85 48.41 21.53
CA GLU A 64 -19.70 47.36 20.94
C GLU A 64 -19.00 46.65 19.77
N GLN A 65 -18.35 47.40 18.88
CA GLN A 65 -17.58 46.84 17.77
C GLN A 65 -16.40 45.99 18.27
N THR A 66 -15.69 46.46 19.31
CA THR A 66 -14.58 45.70 19.91
C THR A 66 -15.10 44.39 20.51
N ALA A 67 -16.19 44.43 21.26
CA ALA A 67 -16.81 43.24 21.85
C ALA A 67 -17.29 42.25 20.77
N ALA A 68 -17.88 42.75 19.68
CA ALA A 68 -18.29 41.91 18.55
C ALA A 68 -17.09 41.27 17.85
N LEU A 69 -16.00 42.01 17.63
CA LEU A 69 -14.76 41.49 17.04
C LEU A 69 -14.12 40.42 17.92
N ASP A 70 -14.11 40.61 19.24
CA ASP A 70 -13.56 39.63 20.18
C ASP A 70 -14.41 38.36 20.23
N ALA A 71 -15.74 38.48 20.18
CA ALA A 71 -16.63 37.32 20.09
C ALA A 71 -16.39 36.52 18.80
N VAL A 72 -16.28 37.20 17.65
CA VAL A 72 -15.98 36.56 16.36
C VAL A 72 -14.60 35.90 16.38
N ARG A 73 -13.59 36.56 16.98
CA ARG A 73 -12.26 35.96 17.15
C ARG A 73 -12.31 34.69 17.98
N LEU A 74 -13.00 34.71 19.12
CA LEU A 74 -13.11 33.54 19.99
C LEU A 74 -13.80 32.37 19.28
N GLN A 75 -14.88 32.66 18.55
CA GLN A 75 -15.57 31.66 17.74
C GLN A 75 -14.66 31.07 16.67
N ARG A 76 -13.97 31.92 15.90
CA ARG A 76 -13.04 31.49 14.84
C ARG A 76 -11.89 30.66 15.39
N LEU A 77 -11.34 31.04 16.55
CA LEU A 77 -10.31 30.26 17.23
C LEU A 77 -10.86 28.88 17.64
N GLY A 78 -12.09 28.83 18.17
CA GLY A 78 -12.77 27.57 18.48
C GLY A 78 -12.93 26.66 17.26
N GLU A 79 -13.42 27.22 16.14
CA GLU A 79 -13.57 26.51 14.86
C GLU A 79 -12.22 25.97 14.36
N ILE A 80 -11.18 26.82 14.32
CA ILE A 80 -9.82 26.41 13.91
C ILE A 80 -9.27 25.31 14.82
N THR A 81 -9.47 25.39 16.13
CA THR A 81 -9.01 24.34 17.05
C THR A 81 -9.75 23.02 16.82
N SER A 82 -11.06 23.07 16.59
CA SER A 82 -11.86 21.87 16.31
C SER A 82 -11.48 21.24 14.98
N GLU A 83 -11.31 22.03 13.92
CA GLU A 83 -10.83 21.55 12.62
C GLU A 83 -9.43 20.95 12.73
N ALA A 84 -8.52 21.58 13.48
CA ALA A 84 -7.17 21.06 13.70
C ALA A 84 -7.19 19.73 14.46
N GLU A 85 -8.07 19.57 15.45
CA GLU A 85 -8.24 18.31 16.18
C GLU A 85 -8.83 17.20 15.29
N GLN A 86 -9.84 17.52 14.48
CA GLN A 86 -10.41 16.58 13.51
C GLN A 86 -9.37 16.15 12.46
N LEU A 87 -8.59 17.11 11.94
CA LEU A 87 -7.53 16.83 10.99
C LEU A 87 -6.44 15.94 11.62
N ARG A 88 -6.00 16.24 12.85
CA ARG A 88 -5.05 15.38 13.57
C ARG A 88 -5.60 13.98 13.79
N ALA A 89 -6.86 13.85 14.22
CA ALA A 89 -7.49 12.57 14.44
C ALA A 89 -7.60 11.75 13.15
N SER A 90 -8.01 12.39 12.05
CA SER A 90 -8.10 11.72 10.74
C SER A 90 -6.73 11.31 10.19
N GLN A 91 -5.70 12.16 10.32
CA GLN A 91 -4.33 11.81 9.93
C GLN A 91 -3.77 10.68 10.79
N ALA A 92 -4.00 10.70 12.09
CA ALA A 92 -3.58 9.63 12.99
C ALA A 92 -4.29 8.31 12.69
N ALA A 93 -5.59 8.35 12.36
CA ALA A 93 -6.34 7.19 11.93
C ALA A 93 -5.81 6.63 10.60
N ALA A 94 -5.59 7.49 9.60
CA ALA A 94 -5.02 7.10 8.31
C ALA A 94 -3.63 6.47 8.46
N ALA A 95 -2.75 7.08 9.26
CA ALA A 95 -1.42 6.54 9.55
C ALA A 95 -1.46 5.18 10.25
N ARG A 96 -2.43 4.96 11.15
CA ARG A 96 -2.64 3.65 11.79
C ARG A 96 -3.11 2.61 10.78
N THR A 97 -4.09 2.95 9.95
CA THR A 97 -4.58 2.04 8.89
C THR A 97 -3.47 1.68 7.92
N GLU A 98 -2.64 2.63 7.50
CA GLU A 98 -1.49 2.38 6.63
C GLU A 98 -0.44 1.50 7.31
N ALA A 99 -0.13 1.76 8.59
CA ALA A 99 0.81 0.94 9.35
C ALA A 99 0.30 -0.51 9.53
N ASP A 100 -0.99 -0.69 9.78
CA ASP A 100 -1.59 -2.02 9.93
C ASP A 100 -1.66 -2.76 8.59
N ALA A 101 -1.95 -2.07 7.48
CA ALA A 101 -1.88 -2.63 6.14
C ALA A 101 -0.44 -3.05 5.77
N MET A 102 0.55 -2.22 6.11
CA MET A 102 1.97 -2.54 5.90
C MET A 102 2.40 -3.76 6.72
N ARG A 103 1.96 -3.87 7.97
CA ARG A 103 2.21 -5.04 8.82
C ARG A 103 1.59 -6.31 8.27
N ALA A 104 0.33 -6.25 7.82
CA ALA A 104 -0.35 -7.38 7.22
C ALA A 104 0.38 -7.84 5.94
N SER A 105 0.72 -6.90 5.04
CA SER A 105 1.49 -7.21 3.83
C SER A 105 2.87 -7.78 4.14
N ALA A 106 3.56 -7.28 5.18
CA ALA A 106 4.86 -7.81 5.59
C ALA A 106 4.74 -9.22 6.17
N ALA A 107 3.68 -9.50 6.94
CA ALA A 107 3.43 -10.84 7.47
C ALA A 107 3.16 -11.86 6.35
N ASP A 108 2.31 -11.51 5.39
CA ASP A 108 2.04 -12.34 4.21
C ASP A 108 3.31 -12.61 3.40
N GLU A 109 4.15 -11.58 3.20
CA GLU A 109 5.40 -11.74 2.45
C GLU A 109 6.41 -12.60 3.21
N ILE A 110 6.50 -12.48 4.53
CA ILE A 110 7.32 -13.35 5.38
C ILE A 110 6.87 -14.80 5.24
N GLU A 111 5.57 -15.06 5.23
CA GLU A 111 5.06 -16.42 5.10
C GLU A 111 5.36 -17.01 3.72
N ARG A 112 5.15 -16.25 2.64
CA ARG A 112 5.54 -16.68 1.29
C ARG A 112 7.04 -16.95 1.17
N MET A 113 7.87 -16.09 1.77
CA MET A 113 9.32 -16.30 1.80
C MET A 113 9.69 -17.56 2.57
N ARG A 114 8.99 -17.87 3.66
CA ARG A 114 9.20 -19.10 4.44
C ARG A 114 8.81 -20.35 3.65
N GLU A 115 7.63 -20.35 3.04
CA GLU A 115 7.16 -21.46 2.20
C GLU A 115 8.13 -21.70 1.02
N LYS A 116 8.55 -20.62 0.35
CA LYS A 116 9.53 -20.70 -0.73
C LYS A 116 10.87 -21.27 -0.24
N ALA A 117 11.38 -20.76 0.88
CA ALA A 117 12.63 -21.26 1.45
C ALA A 117 12.52 -22.73 1.90
N ALA A 118 11.38 -23.15 2.43
CA ALA A 118 11.12 -24.54 2.78
C ALA A 118 11.15 -25.44 1.54
N ARG A 119 10.46 -25.05 0.45
CA ARG A 119 10.47 -25.78 -0.83
C ARG A 119 11.87 -25.85 -1.44
N GLU A 120 12.61 -24.75 -1.43
CA GLU A 120 14.00 -24.72 -1.93
C GLU A 120 14.91 -25.63 -1.10
N ASN A 121 14.75 -25.65 0.22
CA ASN A 121 15.51 -26.54 1.10
C ASN A 121 15.14 -28.02 0.88
N ALA A 122 13.86 -28.34 0.74
CA ALA A 122 13.39 -29.69 0.44
C ALA A 122 13.90 -30.16 -0.92
N ALA A 123 13.85 -29.31 -1.95
CA ALA A 123 14.40 -29.62 -3.27
C ALA A 123 15.91 -29.92 -3.20
N ARG A 124 16.67 -29.11 -2.46
CA ARG A 124 18.11 -29.36 -2.24
C ARG A 124 18.36 -30.63 -1.44
N ALA A 125 17.55 -30.92 -0.43
CA ALA A 125 17.66 -32.15 0.35
C ALA A 125 17.38 -33.39 -0.50
N THR A 126 16.35 -33.34 -1.36
CA THR A 126 16.03 -34.40 -2.33
C THR A 126 17.18 -34.60 -3.31
N GLU A 127 17.75 -33.53 -3.85
CA GLU A 127 18.91 -33.61 -4.74
C GLU A 127 20.12 -34.27 -4.04
N PHE A 128 20.44 -33.85 -2.82
CA PHE A 128 21.50 -34.47 -2.03
C PHE A 128 21.22 -35.95 -1.73
N ALA A 129 19.98 -36.31 -1.39
CA ALA A 129 19.61 -37.69 -1.10
C ALA A 129 19.79 -38.58 -2.34
N VAL A 130 19.35 -38.11 -3.52
CA VAL A 130 19.54 -38.81 -4.80
C VAL A 130 21.02 -38.93 -5.14
N GLU A 131 21.81 -37.89 -4.92
CA GLU A 131 23.26 -37.93 -5.14
C GLU A 131 23.94 -38.97 -4.24
N ILE A 132 23.60 -38.99 -2.95
CA ILE A 132 24.12 -39.98 -1.99
C ILE A 132 23.72 -41.39 -2.41
N ALA A 133 22.45 -41.61 -2.76
CA ALA A 133 21.95 -42.90 -3.21
C ALA A 133 22.70 -43.36 -4.47
N SER A 134 22.83 -42.50 -5.48
CA SER A 134 23.58 -42.79 -6.71
C SER A 134 25.04 -43.18 -6.42
N ARG A 135 25.73 -42.44 -5.54
CA ARG A 135 27.10 -42.75 -5.12
C ARG A 135 27.23 -44.07 -4.36
N LEU A 136 26.25 -44.42 -3.52
CA LEU A 136 26.23 -45.69 -2.80
C LEU A 136 25.96 -46.87 -3.74
N LEU A 137 25.00 -46.72 -4.65
CA LEU A 137 24.64 -47.74 -5.64
C LEU A 137 25.79 -47.99 -6.64
N SER A 138 26.55 -46.94 -6.99
CA SER A 138 27.74 -47.07 -7.84
C SER A 138 28.88 -47.88 -7.19
N ARG A 139 28.81 -48.18 -5.88
CA ARG A 139 29.77 -49.03 -5.16
C ARG A 139 29.36 -50.51 -5.11
N LEU A 140 28.20 -50.86 -5.65
CA LEU A 140 27.74 -52.25 -5.71
C LEU A 140 28.69 -53.12 -6.56
N PRO A 141 28.81 -54.42 -6.25
CA PRO A 141 29.63 -55.32 -7.05
C PRO A 141 29.10 -55.42 -8.48
N SER A 142 30.01 -55.59 -9.43
CA SER A 142 29.70 -55.55 -10.87
C SER A 142 28.66 -56.58 -11.32
N SER A 143 28.56 -57.75 -10.67
CA SER A 143 27.52 -58.75 -10.95
C SER A 143 26.11 -58.27 -10.57
N ALA A 144 25.98 -57.61 -9.41
CA ALA A 144 24.70 -57.10 -8.91
C ALA A 144 24.11 -55.98 -9.77
N LEU A 145 24.93 -55.31 -10.58
CA LEU A 145 24.48 -54.23 -11.47
C LEU A 145 23.63 -54.74 -12.64
N VAL A 146 23.69 -56.04 -12.96
CA VAL A 146 23.05 -56.61 -14.15
C VAL A 146 22.14 -57.79 -13.78
N GLU A 147 22.66 -58.79 -13.05
CA GLU A 147 21.95 -60.07 -12.84
C GLU A 147 20.57 -59.87 -12.21
N GLY A 148 20.43 -58.95 -11.26
CA GLY A 148 19.17 -58.65 -10.58
C GLY A 148 18.10 -57.97 -11.44
N PHE A 149 18.46 -57.43 -12.61
CA PHE A 149 17.57 -56.64 -13.45
C PHE A 149 17.09 -57.38 -14.72
N VAL A 150 17.70 -58.51 -15.06
CA VAL A 150 17.33 -59.31 -16.24
C VAL A 150 15.89 -59.81 -16.15
N GLY A 151 15.54 -60.44 -15.03
CA GLY A 151 14.19 -60.98 -14.79
C GLY A 151 13.12 -59.88 -14.79
N PRO A 152 13.25 -58.83 -13.95
CA PRO A 152 12.26 -57.75 -13.94
C PRO A 152 12.13 -57.01 -15.28
N LEU A 153 13.20 -56.92 -16.08
CA LEU A 153 13.10 -56.34 -17.43
C LEU A 153 12.28 -57.27 -18.37
N ALA A 154 12.53 -58.58 -18.33
CA ALA A 154 11.76 -59.54 -19.11
C ALA A 154 10.28 -59.56 -18.72
N ASP A 155 9.98 -59.44 -17.42
CA ASP A 155 8.61 -59.31 -16.91
C ASP A 155 7.96 -58.00 -17.40
N ALA A 156 8.68 -56.87 -17.34
CA ALA A 156 8.20 -55.58 -17.83
C ALA A 156 7.90 -55.61 -19.33
N VAL A 157 8.76 -56.25 -20.13
CA VAL A 157 8.53 -56.44 -21.58
C VAL A 157 7.33 -57.37 -21.83
N SER A 158 7.17 -58.42 -21.02
CA SER A 158 6.04 -59.36 -21.11
C SER A 158 4.71 -58.74 -20.66
N ALA A 159 4.75 -57.70 -19.84
CA ALA A 159 3.58 -56.95 -19.40
C ALA A 159 3.12 -55.90 -20.43
N LEU A 160 3.93 -55.60 -21.46
CA LEU A 160 3.55 -54.64 -22.50
C LEU A 160 2.35 -55.13 -23.31
N PRO A 161 1.46 -54.23 -23.75
CA PRO A 161 0.38 -54.54 -24.69
C PRO A 161 0.89 -55.23 -25.96
N ASP A 162 0.09 -56.15 -26.52
CA ASP A 162 0.47 -56.98 -27.66
C ASP A 162 0.86 -56.17 -28.91
N ASP A 163 0.21 -55.04 -29.14
CA ASP A 163 0.51 -54.10 -30.22
C ASP A 163 1.89 -53.47 -30.05
N VAL A 164 2.26 -53.07 -28.83
CA VAL A 164 3.58 -52.51 -28.49
C VAL A 164 4.65 -53.59 -28.58
N ARG A 165 4.37 -54.80 -28.08
CA ARG A 165 5.28 -55.94 -28.17
C ARG A 165 5.54 -56.39 -29.60
N ARG A 166 4.55 -56.24 -30.49
CA ARG A 166 4.73 -56.50 -31.92
C ARG A 166 5.69 -55.52 -32.60
N GLN A 167 5.75 -54.28 -32.11
CA GLN A 167 6.65 -53.23 -32.60
C GLN A 167 8.11 -53.46 -32.15
N LEU A 168 8.33 -54.11 -31.01
CA LEU A 168 9.67 -54.55 -30.58
C LEU A 168 10.21 -55.61 -31.56
N GLY A 169 11.28 -55.27 -32.29
CA GLY A 169 11.89 -56.13 -33.30
C GLY A 169 11.08 -56.28 -34.59
N GLY A 170 10.22 -55.31 -34.90
CA GLY A 170 9.61 -55.15 -36.23
C GLY A 170 10.48 -54.28 -37.14
N GLN A 171 10.56 -54.63 -38.43
CA GLN A 171 11.27 -53.90 -39.49
C GLN A 171 12.78 -53.68 -39.26
N SER A 172 13.60 -54.73 -39.43
CA SER A 172 15.06 -54.68 -39.70
C SER A 172 15.98 -53.81 -38.80
N ASP A 173 15.45 -53.10 -37.82
CA ASP A 173 16.19 -52.21 -36.95
C ASP A 173 16.64 -52.98 -35.70
N PRO A 174 17.91 -52.85 -35.30
CA PRO A 174 18.44 -53.50 -34.11
C PRO A 174 17.81 -52.90 -32.86
N LEU A 175 17.51 -53.74 -31.87
CA LEU A 175 17.12 -53.25 -30.55
C LEU A 175 18.38 -52.85 -29.79
N HIS A 176 18.40 -51.63 -29.27
CA HIS A 176 19.52 -51.12 -28.49
C HIS A 176 19.30 -51.49 -27.02
N LEU A 177 20.24 -52.26 -26.46
CA LEU A 177 20.23 -52.64 -25.05
C LEU A 177 21.25 -51.79 -24.30
N MET A 178 20.77 -50.83 -23.52
CA MET A 178 21.62 -49.98 -22.69
C MET A 178 22.06 -50.77 -21.45
N ILE A 179 23.36 -50.84 -21.22
CA ILE A 179 23.99 -51.63 -20.14
C ILE A 179 24.98 -50.77 -19.35
N PRO A 180 25.07 -50.90 -18.01
CA PRO A 180 25.95 -50.08 -17.17
C PRO A 180 27.43 -50.41 -17.35
N ARG A 181 27.73 -51.60 -17.87
CA ARG A 181 29.07 -52.10 -18.16
C ARG A 181 29.01 -53.16 -19.26
N PRO A 182 30.14 -53.50 -19.91
CA PRO A 182 30.22 -54.67 -20.76
C PRO A 182 29.72 -55.93 -20.04
N LEU A 183 28.81 -56.66 -20.69
CA LEU A 183 28.27 -57.92 -20.19
C LEU A 183 29.28 -59.05 -20.39
N ARG A 184 29.30 -60.01 -19.47
CA ARG A 184 30.00 -61.28 -19.65
C ARG A 184 29.21 -62.15 -20.64
N ASP A 185 29.88 -63.10 -21.28
CA ASP A 185 29.26 -63.96 -22.31
C ASP A 185 28.07 -64.78 -21.76
N ASP A 186 28.16 -65.24 -20.51
CA ASP A 186 27.10 -65.93 -19.79
C ASP A 186 25.91 -65.01 -19.49
N GLU A 187 26.16 -63.79 -19.01
CA GLU A 187 25.14 -62.77 -18.73
C GLU A 187 24.43 -62.33 -20.01
N PHE A 188 25.17 -62.11 -21.10
CA PHE A 188 24.60 -61.71 -22.38
C PHE A 188 23.72 -62.81 -22.97
N ALA A 189 24.15 -64.08 -22.88
CA ALA A 189 23.35 -65.23 -23.31
C ALA A 189 22.04 -65.35 -22.50
N GLN A 190 22.10 -65.16 -21.17
CA GLN A 190 20.93 -65.18 -20.29
C GLN A 190 19.96 -64.02 -20.59
N CYS A 191 20.48 -62.80 -20.74
CA CYS A 191 19.67 -61.62 -21.10
C CYS A 191 18.97 -61.82 -22.44
N ARG A 192 19.71 -62.29 -23.46
CA ARG A 192 19.16 -62.56 -24.79
C ARG A 192 18.06 -63.62 -24.74
N ALA A 193 18.26 -64.70 -23.99
CA ALA A 193 17.27 -65.76 -23.86
C ALA A 193 15.98 -65.26 -23.16
N ALA A 194 16.12 -64.56 -22.04
CA ALA A 194 14.98 -64.04 -21.27
C ALA A 194 14.16 -63.02 -22.09
N LEU A 195 14.82 -62.12 -22.82
CA LEU A 195 14.14 -61.11 -23.64
C LEU A 195 13.54 -61.72 -24.92
N ALA A 196 14.18 -62.71 -25.54
CA ALA A 196 13.62 -63.41 -26.69
C ALA A 196 12.33 -64.18 -26.33
N ASP A 197 12.30 -64.80 -25.15
CA ASP A 197 11.11 -65.44 -24.60
C ASP A 197 9.99 -64.42 -24.33
N ALA A 198 10.31 -63.30 -23.67
CA ALA A 198 9.37 -62.21 -23.38
C ALA A 198 8.75 -61.58 -24.65
N ILE A 199 9.55 -61.40 -25.71
CA ILE A 199 9.09 -60.83 -26.99
C ILE A 199 8.42 -61.90 -27.89
N GLY A 200 8.72 -63.18 -27.67
CA GLY A 200 8.20 -64.31 -28.44
C GLY A 200 8.86 -64.50 -29.81
N ARG A 201 10.04 -63.90 -30.06
CA ARG A 201 10.81 -64.06 -31.31
C ARG A 201 12.31 -63.78 -31.10
N GLU A 202 13.15 -64.30 -32.01
CA GLU A 202 14.55 -63.87 -32.07
C GLU A 202 14.70 -62.52 -32.76
N THR A 203 15.44 -61.62 -32.13
CA THR A 203 15.75 -60.28 -32.64
C THR A 203 17.26 -60.03 -32.62
N GLN A 204 17.70 -59.04 -33.41
CA GLN A 204 19.07 -58.55 -33.38
C GLN A 204 19.21 -57.47 -32.31
N TRP A 205 20.26 -57.58 -31.50
CA TRP A 205 20.51 -56.70 -30.36
C TRP A 205 21.86 -56.02 -30.51
N GLN A 206 21.90 -54.73 -30.20
CA GLN A 206 23.13 -53.97 -30.10
C GLN A 206 23.32 -53.54 -28.64
N PRO A 207 24.26 -54.15 -27.89
CA PRO A 207 24.58 -53.70 -26.55
C PRO A 207 25.32 -52.35 -26.62
N GLU A 208 24.85 -51.37 -25.87
CA GLU A 208 25.43 -50.04 -25.76
C GLU A 208 25.75 -49.73 -24.30
N VAL A 209 26.99 -49.34 -24.02
CA VAL A 209 27.45 -49.14 -22.64
C VAL A 209 27.20 -47.71 -22.20
N ASP A 210 26.32 -47.53 -21.22
CA ASP A 210 26.05 -46.27 -20.53
C ASP A 210 26.28 -46.43 -19.01
N PRO A 211 27.47 -46.04 -18.51
CA PRO A 211 27.81 -46.14 -17.08
C PRO A 211 26.88 -45.34 -16.17
N GLY A 212 26.18 -44.33 -16.69
CA GLY A 212 25.31 -43.51 -15.87
C GLY A 212 23.95 -44.17 -15.55
N LEU A 213 23.65 -45.36 -16.09
CA LEU A 213 22.50 -46.17 -15.66
C LEU A 213 22.61 -46.58 -14.18
N ILE A 214 23.82 -46.52 -13.60
CA ILE A 214 24.19 -46.96 -12.25
C ILE A 214 24.07 -48.48 -12.12
N ALA A 215 22.86 -49.02 -12.27
CA ALA A 215 22.57 -50.44 -12.38
C ALA A 215 21.30 -50.64 -13.23
N GLY A 216 21.16 -51.81 -13.83
CA GLY A 216 20.00 -52.22 -14.58
C GLY A 216 20.18 -52.21 -16.08
N LEU A 217 19.07 -52.33 -16.80
CA LEU A 217 19.04 -52.57 -18.24
C LEU A 217 17.89 -51.75 -18.84
N GLU A 218 18.16 -51.05 -19.93
CA GLU A 218 17.11 -50.36 -20.68
C GLU A 218 17.04 -50.86 -22.10
N LEU A 219 15.83 -51.07 -22.57
CA LEU A 219 15.56 -51.47 -23.94
C LEU A 219 15.07 -50.26 -24.72
N VAL A 220 15.81 -49.87 -25.75
CA VAL A 220 15.49 -48.74 -26.63
C VAL A 220 15.21 -49.28 -28.03
N ALA A 221 13.99 -49.05 -28.51
CA ALA A 221 13.55 -49.29 -29.88
C ALA A 221 12.95 -48.00 -30.47
N PRO A 222 12.80 -47.87 -31.80
CA PRO A 222 12.36 -46.63 -32.45
C PRO A 222 11.05 -46.03 -31.91
N HIS A 223 10.15 -46.86 -31.40
CA HIS A 223 8.83 -46.47 -30.92
C HIS A 223 8.52 -46.88 -29.49
N VAL A 224 9.46 -47.56 -28.81
CA VAL A 224 9.24 -48.13 -27.48
C VAL A 224 10.53 -48.05 -26.67
N VAL A 225 10.43 -47.53 -25.45
CA VAL A 225 11.53 -47.57 -24.47
C VAL A 225 11.02 -48.23 -23.21
N VAL A 226 11.71 -49.29 -22.77
CA VAL A 226 11.45 -49.96 -21.50
C VAL A 226 12.64 -49.69 -20.59
N ARG A 227 12.42 -48.90 -19.54
CA ARG A 227 13.47 -48.53 -18.59
C ARG A 227 13.36 -49.38 -17.34
N ASN A 228 14.42 -50.12 -17.03
CA ASN A 228 14.54 -50.84 -15.78
C ASN A 228 15.95 -50.60 -15.22
N SER A 229 16.18 -49.38 -14.73
CA SER A 229 17.47 -48.92 -14.24
C SER A 229 17.33 -48.10 -12.96
N PHE A 230 18.35 -48.14 -12.11
CA PHE A 230 18.38 -47.29 -10.92
C PHE A 230 18.45 -45.80 -11.26
N ARG A 231 18.99 -45.42 -12.44
CA ARG A 231 18.86 -44.04 -12.92
C ARG A 231 17.39 -43.65 -13.04
N HIS A 232 16.60 -44.47 -13.74
CA HIS A 232 15.18 -44.18 -13.97
C HIS A 232 14.39 -44.16 -12.65
N ASP A 233 14.65 -45.09 -11.74
CA ASP A 233 14.00 -45.14 -10.43
C ASP A 233 14.32 -43.90 -9.59
N LEU A 234 15.59 -43.48 -9.57
CA LEU A 234 16.01 -42.27 -8.85
C LEU A 234 15.44 -40.99 -9.45
N GLU A 235 15.34 -40.89 -10.77
CA GLU A 235 14.69 -39.77 -11.46
C GLU A 235 13.20 -39.71 -11.17
N THR A 236 12.54 -40.87 -11.15
CA THR A 236 11.12 -40.99 -10.82
C THR A 236 10.86 -40.61 -9.36
N LEU A 237 11.64 -41.15 -8.43
CA LEU A 237 11.57 -40.78 -7.01
C LEU A 237 11.85 -39.30 -6.77
N LYS A 238 12.81 -38.71 -7.49
CA LYS A 238 13.07 -37.27 -7.44
C LYS A 238 11.85 -36.47 -7.88
N ALA A 239 11.21 -36.86 -8.99
CA ALA A 239 10.02 -36.19 -9.49
C ALA A 239 8.83 -36.32 -8.51
N GLU A 240 8.59 -37.51 -7.97
CA GLU A 240 7.53 -37.76 -6.98
C GLU A 240 7.73 -36.94 -5.71
N LEU A 241 8.93 -36.95 -5.14
CA LEU A 241 9.26 -36.20 -3.92
C LEU A 241 9.17 -34.68 -4.13
N LEU A 242 9.51 -34.18 -5.32
CA LEU A 242 9.34 -32.77 -5.65
C LEU A 242 7.87 -32.40 -5.91
N SER A 243 7.05 -33.32 -6.43
CA SER A 243 5.62 -33.11 -6.66
C SER A 243 4.77 -33.20 -5.40
N HIS A 244 5.10 -34.10 -4.46
CA HIS A 244 4.37 -34.24 -3.20
C HIS A 244 4.61 -33.07 -2.24
N ASP A 245 5.67 -32.30 -2.42
CA ASP A 245 5.93 -31.07 -1.66
C ASP A 245 5.12 -29.87 -2.19
N HIS A 246 4.31 -30.06 -3.24
CA HIS A 246 3.48 -29.03 -3.87
C HIS A 246 1.98 -29.15 -3.53
N ASP A 247 1.54 -30.25 -2.90
CA ASP A 247 0.17 -30.50 -2.44
C ASP A 247 0.04 -30.34 -0.92
#